data_AF-A0A739T2W7-F1
#
_entry.id   AF-A0A739T2W7-F1
#
_cell.length_a   1.000
_cell.length_b   1.000
_cell.length_c   1.000
_cell.angle_alpha   90.00
_cell.angle_beta   90.00
_cell.angle_gamma   90.00
#
_symmetry.space_group_name_H-M   'P 1'
#
loop_
_entity.id
_entity.type
_entity.pdbx_description
1 polymer ?
#
loop_
_entity_poly.entity_id
_entity_poly.type
_entity_poly.pdbx_seq_one_letter_code
_entity_poly.pdbx_strand_id
1 'polypeptide(L)'
;MDILLMDTIQQEVLALFREEIPGYLDSNWKEIPLELDSDLFEAPGDDLHEALDKFEKKFNVDLSQVKWSCYFPWENTPLLTRWFKLKREDVERTRKPLTI
;
A
#
# COMPACT_ATOMS: atom_id res chain seq x y z
N MET A 1 -3.21 -28.18 9.47
CA MET A 1 -4.33 -27.22 9.58
C MET A 1 -3.88 -25.80 9.22
N ASP A 2 -2.58 -25.56 9.10
CA ASP A 2 -1.98 -24.23 8.98
C ASP A 2 -2.12 -23.60 7.59
N ILE A 3 -2.14 -24.39 6.51
CA ILE A 3 -2.28 -23.87 5.13
C ILE A 3 -3.66 -23.26 4.91
N LEU A 4 -4.72 -23.95 5.37
CA LEU A 4 -6.10 -23.47 5.24
C LEU A 4 -6.34 -22.19 6.07
N LEU A 5 -5.68 -22.05 7.22
CA LEU A 5 -5.75 -20.84 8.04
C LEU A 5 -5.02 -19.66 7.40
N MET A 6 -3.85 -19.92 6.80
CA MET A 6 -3.09 -18.91 6.05
C MET A 6 -3.92 -18.37 4.88
N ASP A 7 -4.57 -19.26 4.13
CA ASP A 7 -5.46 -18.88 3.02
C ASP A 7 -6.62 -18.03 3.54
N THR A 8 -7.25 -18.38 4.67
CA THR A 8 -8.36 -17.58 5.22
C THR A 8 -7.95 -16.19 5.68
N ILE A 9 -6.80 -16.05 6.35
CA ILE A 9 -6.31 -14.74 6.81
C ILE A 9 -5.96 -13.87 5.61
N GLN A 10 -5.28 -14.41 4.60
CA GLN A 10 -4.97 -13.69 3.38
C GLN A 10 -6.21 -13.19 2.65
N GLN A 11 -7.27 -14.01 2.58
CA GLN A 11 -8.55 -13.58 2.00
C GLN A 11 -9.23 -12.49 2.83
N GLU A 12 -9.17 -12.56 4.16
CA GLU A 12 -9.72 -11.51 5.03
C GLU A 12 -8.97 -10.19 4.94
N VAL A 13 -7.65 -10.23 4.80
CA VAL A 13 -6.82 -9.05 4.54
C VAL A 13 -7.19 -8.47 3.18
N LEU A 14 -7.21 -9.29 2.13
CA LEU A 14 -7.56 -8.84 0.78
C LEU A 14 -8.97 -8.23 0.71
N ALA A 15 -9.94 -8.83 1.39
CA ALA A 15 -11.29 -8.31 1.47
C ALA A 15 -11.34 -6.92 2.13
N LEU A 16 -10.61 -6.73 3.24
CA LEU A 16 -10.52 -5.45 3.93
C LEU A 16 -9.95 -4.35 3.02
N PHE A 17 -8.87 -4.65 2.28
CA PHE A 17 -8.29 -3.65 1.37
C PHE A 17 -9.22 -3.32 0.19
N ARG A 18 -9.97 -4.30 -0.32
CA ARG A 18 -10.97 -4.07 -1.40
C ARG A 18 -12.20 -3.29 -0.95
N GLU A 19 -12.50 -3.25 0.35
CA GLU A 19 -13.60 -2.43 0.88
C GLU A 19 -13.27 -0.93 0.82
N GLU A 20 -11.98 -0.59 0.99
CA GLU A 20 -11.53 0.81 1.08
C GLU A 20 -10.93 1.32 -0.22
N ILE A 21 -10.14 0.49 -0.91
CA ILE A 21 -9.40 0.90 -2.10
C ILE A 21 -10.12 0.35 -3.33
N PRO A 22 -10.71 1.21 -4.18
CA PRO A 22 -11.28 0.77 -5.44
C PRO A 22 -10.18 0.15 -6.30
N GLY A 23 -10.50 -0.89 -7.06
CA GLY A 23 -9.54 -1.54 -7.94
C GLY A 23 -8.91 -0.58 -8.94
N TYR A 24 -7.86 -1.01 -9.64
CA TYR A 24 -7.25 -0.19 -10.68
C TYR A 24 -7.99 -0.35 -12.02
N LEU A 25 -7.98 0.70 -12.82
CA LEU A 25 -8.49 0.63 -14.19
C LEU A 25 -7.37 0.18 -15.14
N ASP A 26 -7.66 -0.84 -15.95
CA ASP A 26 -6.76 -1.22 -17.03
C ASP A 26 -6.80 -0.22 -18.21
N SER A 27 -5.99 -0.47 -19.23
CA SER A 27 -5.96 0.32 -20.48
C SER A 27 -7.31 0.40 -21.20
N ASN A 28 -8.26 -0.45 -20.84
CA ASN A 28 -9.58 -0.60 -21.41
C ASN A 28 -10.68 -0.05 -20.50
N TRP A 29 -10.33 0.70 -19.44
CA TRP A 29 -11.25 1.23 -18.44
C TRP A 29 -12.06 0.16 -17.71
N LYS A 30 -11.54 -1.07 -17.66
CA LYS A 30 -12.12 -2.15 -16.89
C LYS A 30 -11.47 -2.14 -15.51
N GLU A 31 -12.31 -2.19 -14.48
CA GLU A 31 -11.85 -2.32 -13.11
C GLU A 31 -11.26 -3.73 -12.89
N ILE A 32 -10.03 -3.74 -12.40
CA ILE A 32 -9.34 -4.94 -11.94
C ILE A 32 -9.30 -4.85 -10.41
N PRO A 33 -9.92 -5.82 -9.70
CA PRO A 33 -9.91 -5.82 -8.24
C PRO A 33 -8.49 -6.05 -7.72
N LEU A 34 -8.19 -5.51 -6.54
CA LEU A 34 -6.90 -5.73 -5.88
C LEU A 34 -6.61 -7.21 -5.67
N GLU A 35 -5.36 -7.60 -5.81
CA GLU A 35 -4.81 -8.93 -5.51
C GLU A 35 -3.73 -8.79 -4.42
N LEU A 36 -3.29 -9.88 -3.80
CA LEU A 36 -2.31 -9.82 -2.71
C LEU A 36 -0.99 -9.15 -3.13
N ASP A 37 -0.57 -9.35 -4.37
CA ASP A 37 0.63 -8.76 -4.96
C ASP A 37 0.39 -7.39 -5.62
N SER A 38 -0.82 -6.83 -5.52
CA SER A 38 -1.11 -5.49 -6.04
C SER A 38 -0.32 -4.42 -5.28
N ASP A 39 0.41 -3.58 -6.02
CA ASP A 39 1.15 -2.46 -5.46
C ASP A 39 0.19 -1.32 -5.10
N LEU A 40 0.10 -1.02 -3.81
CA LEU A 40 -0.80 -0.01 -3.24
C LEU A 40 -0.30 1.42 -3.43
N PHE A 41 0.84 1.63 -4.09
CA PHE A 41 1.42 2.96 -4.26
C PHE A 41 0.52 3.91 -5.08
N GLU A 42 -0.24 3.39 -6.03
CA GLU A 42 -1.16 4.19 -6.85
C GLU A 42 -2.54 4.38 -6.18
N ALA A 43 -2.78 3.73 -5.03
CA ALA A 43 -4.01 3.91 -4.29
C ALA A 43 -4.16 5.38 -3.85
N PRO A 44 -5.37 5.94 -3.87
CA PRO A 44 -5.61 7.26 -3.29
C PRO A 44 -5.15 7.29 -1.83
N GLY A 45 -4.43 8.35 -1.45
CA GLY A 45 -3.80 8.43 -0.13
C GLY A 45 -4.76 8.28 1.04
N ASP A 46 -5.95 8.90 0.94
CA ASP A 46 -6.98 8.81 1.98
C ASP A 46 -7.52 7.37 2.12
N ASP A 47 -7.77 6.68 1.00
CA ASP A 47 -8.25 5.30 0.97
C ASP A 47 -7.21 4.32 1.54
N LEU A 48 -5.93 4.51 1.18
CA LEU A 48 -4.84 3.70 1.72
C LEU A 48 -4.67 3.91 3.24
N HIS A 49 -4.77 5.15 3.72
CA HIS A 49 -4.68 5.45 5.14
C HIS A 49 -5.81 4.78 5.94
N GLU A 50 -7.05 4.83 5.43
CA GLU A 50 -8.20 4.17 6.06
C GLU A 50 -8.05 2.64 6.05
N ALA A 51 -7.58 2.06 4.94
CA ALA A 51 -7.30 0.62 4.84
C ALA A 51 -6.26 0.15 5.86
N LEU A 52 -5.16 0.89 6.02
CA LEU A 52 -4.10 0.57 6.98
C LEU A 52 -4.58 0.69 8.43
N ASP A 53 -5.34 1.73 8.77
CA ASP A 53 -5.91 1.91 10.12
C ASP A 53 -6.91 0.79 10.48
N LYS A 54 -7.75 0.38 9.52
CA LYS A 54 -8.64 -0.79 9.69
C LYS A 54 -7.85 -2.08 9.84
N PHE A 55 -6.78 -2.27 9.07
CA PHE A 55 -5.91 -3.42 9.16
C PHE A 55 -5.22 -3.53 10.54
N GLU A 56 -4.63 -2.43 11.03
CA GLU A 56 -4.01 -2.37 12.36
C GLU A 56 -5.00 -2.75 13.46
N LYS A 57 -6.21 -2.16 13.43
CA LYS A 57 -7.26 -2.42 14.42
C LYS A 57 -7.79 -3.85 14.37
N LYS A 58 -8.03 -4.39 13.17
CA LYS A 58 -8.65 -5.71 12.99
C LYS A 58 -7.67 -6.84 13.35
N PHE A 59 -6.42 -6.72 12.93
CA PHE A 59 -5.41 -7.77 13.13
C PHE A 59 -4.47 -7.52 14.31
N ASN A 60 -4.63 -6.38 15.01
CA ASN A 60 -3.80 -5.96 16.13
C ASN A 60 -2.30 -5.96 15.76
N VAL A 61 -2.00 -5.37 14.60
CA VAL A 61 -0.65 -5.20 14.05
C VAL A 61 -0.19 -3.77 14.31
N ASP A 62 1.10 -3.61 14.64
CA ASP A 62 1.73 -2.30 14.81
C ASP A 62 2.54 -1.95 13.56
N LEU A 63 2.04 -1.01 12.75
CA LEU A 63 2.73 -0.51 11.56
C LEU A 63 3.66 0.68 11.88
N SER A 64 3.75 1.15 13.12
CA SER A 64 4.68 2.23 13.50
C SER A 64 6.15 1.83 13.32
N GLN A 65 6.43 0.53 13.38
CA GLN A 65 7.77 -0.03 13.16
C GLN A 65 8.13 -0.19 11.68
N VAL A 66 7.17 0.01 10.78
CA VAL A 66 7.39 -0.11 9.33
C VAL A 66 8.29 1.03 8.89
N LYS A 67 9.35 0.69 8.14
CA LYS A 67 10.23 1.68 7.51
C LYS A 67 9.53 2.25 6.27
N TRP A 68 8.56 3.13 6.49
CA TRP A 68 7.75 3.76 5.44
C TRP A 68 8.58 4.47 4.37
N SER A 69 9.77 4.95 4.70
CA SER A 69 10.72 5.51 3.73
C SER A 69 11.15 4.55 2.62
N CYS A 70 11.02 3.23 2.81
CA CYS A 70 11.28 2.25 1.76
C CYS A 70 10.14 2.15 0.74
N TYR A 71 8.91 2.47 1.15
CA TYR A 71 7.69 2.34 0.36
C TYR A 71 7.19 3.69 -0.17
N PHE A 72 7.44 4.78 0.54
CA PHE A 72 7.09 6.14 0.16
C PHE A 72 8.31 7.06 0.34
N PRO A 73 9.39 6.82 -0.42
CA PRO A 73 10.67 7.52 -0.22
C PRO A 73 10.53 9.02 -0.49
N TRP A 74 9.70 9.40 -1.45
CA TRP A 74 9.46 10.81 -1.73
C TRP A 74 8.74 11.47 -0.57
N GLU A 75 7.63 10.91 -0.12
CA GLU A 75 6.78 11.41 0.97
C GLU A 75 7.51 11.46 2.31
N ASN A 76 8.53 10.61 2.50
CA ASN A 76 9.38 10.60 3.70
C ASN A 76 10.65 11.47 3.57
N THR A 77 10.90 12.08 2.40
CA THR A 77 12.03 12.99 2.22
C THR A 77 11.70 14.39 2.75
N PRO A 78 12.59 15.09 3.48
CA PRO A 78 12.34 16.46 3.94
C PRO A 78 12.05 17.44 2.79
N LEU A 79 11.09 18.34 2.99
CA LEU A 79 10.62 19.30 1.96
C LEU A 79 11.77 20.13 1.35
N LEU A 80 12.69 20.62 2.18
CA LEU A 80 13.86 21.38 1.72
C LEU A 80 14.76 20.56 0.78
N THR A 81 14.91 19.26 1.04
CA THR A 81 15.73 18.38 0.19
C THR A 81 15.03 18.13 -1.15
N ARG A 82 13.70 17.94 -1.14
CA ARG A 82 12.88 17.79 -2.36
C ARG A 82 13.00 18.99 -3.29
N TRP A 83 13.00 20.20 -2.72
CA TRP A 83 12.93 21.44 -3.51
C TRP A 83 14.26 21.84 -4.17
N PHE A 84 15.40 21.46 -3.59
CA PHE A 84 16.70 21.98 -4.04
C PHE A 84 17.66 20.91 -4.57
N LYS A 85 17.43 19.62 -4.31
CA LYS A 85 18.46 18.59 -4.52
C LYS A 85 17.99 17.30 -5.20
N LEU A 86 16.69 17.04 -5.28
CA LEU A 86 16.17 15.75 -5.70
C LEU A 86 15.13 15.89 -6.80
N LYS A 87 15.15 14.95 -7.74
CA LYS A 87 14.06 14.71 -8.67
C LYS A 87 13.19 13.60 -8.12
N ARG A 88 11.87 13.79 -8.17
CA ARG A 88 10.89 12.83 -7.66
C ARG A 88 11.07 11.45 -8.28
N GLU A 89 11.18 11.40 -9.60
CA GLU A 89 11.38 10.17 -10.39
C GLU A 89 12.61 9.36 -9.93
N ASP A 90 13.74 10.03 -9.66
CA ASP A 90 14.97 9.36 -9.22
C ASP A 90 14.83 8.75 -7.82
N VAL A 91 14.09 9.42 -6.94
CA VAL A 91 13.83 8.98 -5.56
C VAL A 91 12.84 7.81 -5.56
N GLU A 92 11.75 7.94 -6.31
CA GLU A 92 10.72 6.89 -6.42
C GLU A 92 11.23 5.63 -7.12
N ARG A 93 12.26 5.72 -7.97
CA ARG A 93 12.93 4.54 -8.55
C ARG A 93 13.56 3.62 -7.50
N THR A 94 13.88 4.14 -6.30
CA THR A 94 14.45 3.34 -5.19
C THR A 94 13.39 2.69 -4.30
N ARG A 95 12.11 2.97 -4.57
CA ARG A 95 10.96 2.48 -3.81
C ARG A 95 10.84 0.96 -3.93
N LYS A 96 10.40 0.33 -2.83
CA LYS A 96 9.89 -1.04 -2.83
C LYS A 96 8.37 -1.04 -3.02
N PRO A 97 7.81 -1.99 -3.79
CA PRO A 97 6.36 -2.13 -3.91
C PRO A 97 5.76 -2.37 -2.52
N LEU A 98 4.66 -1.69 -2.23
CA LEU A 98 3.87 -1.93 -1.01
C LEU A 98 2.69 -2.80 -1.42
N THR A 99 2.83 -4.11 -1.25
CA THR A 99 1.78 -5.07 -1.59
C THR A 99 0.98 -5.44 -0.34
N ILE A 100 -0.19 -6.04 -0.55
CA ILE A 100 -1.09 -6.53 0.49
C ILE A 100 -0.49 -7.77 1.19
#